data_AF-G1Q5G8-F1
#
_entry.id   AF-G1Q5G8-F1
#
_cell.length_a   1.000
_cell.length_b   1.000
_cell.length_c   1.000
_cell.angle_alpha   90.00
_cell.angle_beta   90.00
_cell.angle_gamma   90.00
#
_symmetry.space_group_name_H-M   'P 1'
#
loop_
_entity.id
_entity.type
_entity.pdbx_description
1 polymer ?
#
loop_
_entity_poly.entity_id
_entity_poly.type
_entity_poly.pdbx_seq_one_letter_code
_entity_poly.pdbx_strand_id
1 'polypeptide(L)'
;FFPVKARAHEVVDWRKYEQEQEKNKEALKTIEEKRKEHQEAHRKDREKYGNLHWKERSFIKYQERKEQKLLRPKEKVERDSNMLPIIIKGDVDGSVETILNIMDTYDASHECELELVHFGVGDISENDVNLAEAFHGKDSI
;
A
#
# COMPACT_ATOMS: atom_id res chain seq x y z
N PHE A 1 4.49 -44.33 12.01
CA PHE A 1 3.48 -43.24 11.98
C PHE A 1 4.08 -41.82 12.00
N PHE A 2 5.39 -41.63 12.27
CA PHE A 2 6.06 -40.32 12.25
C PHE A 2 6.54 -39.72 10.90
N PRO A 3 6.79 -40.48 9.80
CA PRO A 3 7.40 -39.88 8.59
C PRO A 3 6.43 -39.02 7.76
N VAL A 4 5.12 -39.29 7.85
CA VAL A 4 4.10 -38.54 7.09
C VAL A 4 3.95 -37.10 7.60
N LYS A 5 4.06 -36.88 8.92
CA LYS A 5 4.02 -35.53 9.50
C LYS A 5 5.24 -34.71 9.08
N ALA A 6 6.44 -35.28 9.16
CA ALA A 6 7.67 -34.61 8.72
C ALA A 6 7.61 -34.21 7.23
N ARG A 7 7.18 -35.15 6.37
CA ARG A 7 6.97 -34.89 4.94
C ARG A 7 5.90 -33.81 4.68
N ALA A 8 4.82 -33.78 5.46
CA ALA A 8 3.80 -32.76 5.33
C ALA A 8 4.34 -31.35 5.66
N HIS A 9 5.14 -31.22 6.73
CA HIS A 9 5.81 -29.96 7.07
C HIS A 9 6.76 -29.50 5.95
N GLU A 10 7.61 -30.40 5.44
CA GLU A 10 8.55 -30.05 4.37
C GLU A 10 7.84 -29.57 3.10
N VAL A 11 6.72 -30.18 2.74
CA VAL A 11 5.91 -29.73 1.59
C VAL A 11 5.30 -28.35 1.84
N VAL A 12 4.79 -28.09 3.05
CA VAL A 12 4.22 -26.79 3.40
C VAL A 12 5.30 -25.70 3.40
N ASP A 13 6.46 -25.98 3.99
CA ASP A 13 7.57 -25.05 4.09
C ASP A 13 8.13 -24.72 2.69
N TRP A 14 8.24 -25.72 1.81
CA TRP A 14 8.63 -25.50 0.42
C TRP A 14 7.63 -24.60 -0.32
N ARG A 15 6.32 -24.85 -0.19
CA ARG A 15 5.28 -24.03 -0.84
C ARG A 15 5.31 -22.58 -0.34
N LYS A 16 5.50 -22.38 0.97
CA LYS A 16 5.64 -21.04 1.56
C LYS A 16 6.88 -20.32 1.01
N TYR A 17 8.02 -21.01 0.95
CA TYR A 17 9.26 -20.47 0.41
C TYR A 17 9.11 -20.06 -1.06
N GLU A 18 8.49 -20.91 -1.89
CA GLU A 18 8.26 -20.61 -3.31
C GLU A 18 7.40 -19.35 -3.50
N GLN A 19 6.29 -19.24 -2.76
CA GLN A 19 5.43 -18.05 -2.78
C GLN A 19 6.17 -16.78 -2.30
N GLU A 20 6.98 -16.90 -1.25
CA GLU A 20 7.76 -15.78 -0.73
C GLU A 20 8.80 -15.31 -1.75
N GLN A 21 9.45 -16.23 -2.47
CA GLN A 21 10.39 -15.89 -3.54
C GLN A 21 9.71 -15.16 -4.70
N GLU A 22 8.50 -15.57 -5.09
CA GLU A 22 7.73 -14.89 -6.13
C GLU A 22 7.37 -13.46 -5.73
N LYS A 23 6.79 -13.27 -4.54
CA LYS A 23 6.48 -11.95 -3.97
C LYS A 23 7.72 -11.06 -3.85
N ASN A 24 8.86 -11.64 -3.43
CA ASN A 24 10.12 -10.92 -3.32
C ASN A 24 10.61 -10.42 -4.68
N LYS A 25 10.47 -11.21 -5.76
CA LYS A 25 10.83 -10.77 -7.11
C LYS A 25 9.98 -9.61 -7.58
N GLU A 26 8.67 -9.65 -7.33
CA GLU A 26 7.76 -8.55 -7.68
C GLU A 26 8.10 -7.28 -6.90
N ALA A 27 8.28 -7.39 -5.57
CA ALA A 27 8.68 -6.29 -4.72
C ALA A 27 10.02 -5.68 -5.16
N LEU A 28 11.00 -6.51 -5.54
CA LEU A 28 12.30 -6.05 -6.06
C LEU A 28 12.15 -5.21 -7.34
N LYS A 29 11.25 -5.60 -8.27
CA LYS A 29 10.97 -4.80 -9.48
C LYS A 29 10.43 -3.42 -9.12
N THR A 30 9.43 -3.35 -8.25
CA THR A 30 8.85 -2.07 -7.80
C THR A 30 9.90 -1.20 -7.09
N ILE A 31 10.78 -1.80 -6.29
CA ILE A 31 11.88 -1.08 -5.62
C ILE A 31 12.87 -0.53 -6.65
N GLU A 32 13.23 -1.33 -7.65
CA GLU A 32 14.17 -0.92 -8.70
C GLU A 32 13.60 0.22 -9.55
N GLU A 33 12.32 0.15 -9.92
CA GLU A 33 11.61 1.23 -10.61
C GLU A 33 11.62 2.54 -9.80
N LYS A 34 11.19 2.50 -8.54
CA LYS A 34 11.24 3.66 -7.63
C LYS A 34 12.66 4.21 -7.45
N ARG A 35 13.66 3.33 -7.38
CA ARG A 35 15.07 3.73 -7.27
C ARG A 35 15.56 4.41 -8.54
N LYS A 36 15.16 3.92 -9.71
CA LYS A 36 15.49 4.51 -11.01
C LYS A 36 14.87 5.89 -11.16
N GLU A 37 13.59 6.05 -10.82
CA GLU A 37 12.92 7.36 -10.80
C GLU A 37 13.67 8.36 -9.91
N HIS A 38 14.04 7.94 -8.70
CA HIS A 38 14.82 8.75 -7.78
C HIS A 38 16.21 9.09 -8.35
N GLN A 39 16.91 8.13 -8.96
CA GLN A 39 18.21 8.37 -9.61
C GLN A 39 18.10 9.34 -10.79
N GLU A 40 17.05 9.23 -11.61
CA GLU A 40 16.80 10.14 -12.73
C GLU A 40 16.48 11.56 -12.25
N ALA A 41 15.71 11.69 -11.17
CA ALA A 41 15.48 12.99 -10.53
C ALA A 41 16.81 13.60 -10.04
N HIS A 42 17.66 12.83 -9.36
CA HIS A 42 18.99 13.29 -8.93
C HIS A 42 19.92 13.63 -10.10
N ARG A 43 19.83 12.89 -11.22
CA ARG A 43 20.59 13.18 -12.44
C ARG A 43 20.16 14.51 -13.04
N LYS A 44 18.85 14.71 -13.24
CA LYS A 44 18.30 15.98 -13.75
C LYS A 44 18.66 17.16 -12.86
N ASP A 45 18.59 16.99 -11.54
CA ASP A 45 19.02 18.00 -10.57
C ASP A 45 20.52 18.33 -10.70
N ARG A 46 21.37 17.31 -10.90
CA ARG A 46 22.80 17.52 -11.11
C ARG A 46 23.11 18.17 -12.45
N GLU A 47 22.41 17.83 -13.52
CA GLU A 47 22.59 18.49 -14.83
C GLU A 47 22.15 19.95 -14.77
N LYS A 48 21.00 20.24 -14.13
CA LYS A 48 20.47 21.60 -13.99
C LYS A 48 21.31 22.49 -13.10
N TYR A 49 21.80 21.97 -11.97
CA TYR A 49 22.43 22.79 -10.92
C TYR A 49 23.90 22.46 -10.64
N GLY A 50 24.50 21.48 -11.33
CA GLY A 50 25.81 20.94 -10.98
C GLY A 50 26.98 21.90 -11.20
N ASN A 51 26.85 22.79 -12.18
CA ASN A 51 27.89 23.77 -12.52
C ASN A 51 27.69 25.13 -11.82
N LEU A 52 26.62 25.28 -11.03
CA LEU A 52 26.26 26.54 -10.39
C LEU A 52 26.86 26.64 -8.98
N HIS A 53 27.26 27.86 -8.60
CA HIS A 53 27.66 28.14 -7.22
C HIS A 53 26.47 27.91 -6.28
N TRP A 54 26.75 27.40 -5.06
CA TRP A 54 25.70 26.95 -4.14
C TRP A 54 24.63 28.01 -3.80
N LYS A 55 25.00 29.30 -3.79
CA LYS A 55 24.05 30.42 -3.59
C LYS A 55 23.06 30.57 -4.75
N GLU A 56 23.54 30.42 -5.98
CA GLU A 56 22.72 30.57 -7.19
C GLU A 56 21.77 29.37 -7.33
N ARG A 57 22.27 28.17 -7.05
CA ARG A 57 21.44 26.95 -6.90
C ARG A 57 20.34 27.14 -5.86
N SER A 58 20.67 27.72 -4.71
CA SER A 58 19.71 27.96 -3.63
C SER A 58 18.62 28.96 -4.06
N PHE A 59 19.00 30.01 -4.77
CA PHE A 59 18.06 31.02 -5.27
C PHE A 59 17.08 30.46 -6.32
N ILE A 60 17.58 29.67 -7.28
CA ILE A 60 16.73 29.04 -8.31
C ILE A 60 15.74 28.05 -7.66
N LYS A 61 16.21 27.20 -6.75
CA LYS A 61 15.33 26.27 -5.99
C LYS A 61 14.25 27.00 -5.17
N TYR A 62 14.57 28.18 -4.64
CA TYR A 62 13.60 29.01 -3.93
C TYR A 62 12.53 29.56 -4.87
N GLN A 63 12.91 30.07 -6.05
CA GLN A 63 11.96 30.56 -7.06
C GLN A 63 11.03 29.45 -7.54
N GLU A 64 11.56 28.29 -7.91
CA GLU A 64 10.77 27.12 -8.32
C GLU A 64 9.79 26.67 -7.23
N ARG A 65 10.24 26.62 -5.96
CA ARG A 65 9.36 26.29 -4.83
C ARG A 65 8.23 27.31 -4.67
N LYS A 66 8.52 28.59 -4.87
CA LYS A 66 7.53 29.67 -4.78
C LYS A 66 6.49 29.55 -5.88
N GLU A 67 6.91 29.28 -7.12
CA GLU A 67 6.01 29.04 -8.26
C GLU A 67 5.16 27.78 -8.04
N GLN A 68 5.76 26.67 -7.61
CA GLN A 68 5.02 25.46 -7.27
C GLN A 68 4.02 25.68 -6.14
N LYS A 69 4.37 26.47 -5.11
CA LYS A 69 3.44 26.80 -4.02
C LYS A 69 2.24 27.63 -4.49
N LEU A 70 2.41 28.45 -5.52
CA LEU A 70 1.32 29.22 -6.13
C LEU A 70 0.41 28.35 -7.00
N LEU A 71 0.99 27.33 -7.67
CA LEU A 71 0.26 26.38 -8.51
C LEU A 71 -0.38 25.23 -7.72
N ARG A 72 0.15 24.93 -6.54
CA ARG A 72 -0.49 23.99 -5.62
C ARG A 72 -1.83 24.58 -5.19
N PRO A 73 -2.95 23.87 -5.38
CA PRO A 73 -4.16 24.14 -4.64
C PRO A 73 -3.79 24.24 -3.16
N LYS A 74 -4.42 25.14 -2.40
CA LYS A 74 -4.30 25.11 -0.94
C LYS A 74 -4.81 23.73 -0.50
N GLU A 75 -3.89 22.81 -0.27
CA GLU A 75 -4.12 21.56 0.42
C GLU A 75 -4.56 21.91 1.85
N LYS A 76 -5.83 22.30 1.98
CA LYS A 76 -6.63 21.70 3.03
C LYS A 76 -6.63 20.23 2.66
N VAL A 77 -5.69 19.48 3.22
CA VAL A 77 -5.83 18.04 3.33
C VAL A 77 -6.95 17.82 4.36
N GLU A 78 -8.17 18.22 4.01
CA GLU A 78 -9.35 17.55 4.52
C GLU A 78 -9.12 16.11 4.08
N ARG A 79 -8.95 15.23 5.06
CA ARG A 79 -8.75 13.80 4.87
C ARG A 79 -10.07 13.17 4.39
N ASP A 80 -10.76 13.82 3.47
CA ASP A 80 -11.99 13.36 2.85
C ASP A 80 -11.65 12.41 1.70
N SER A 81 -10.59 11.62 1.85
CA SER A 81 -10.49 10.37 1.11
C SER A 81 -11.52 9.46 1.78
N ASN A 82 -12.71 9.36 1.19
CA ASN A 82 -13.77 8.45 1.61
C ASN A 82 -13.28 7.00 1.49
N MET A 83 -12.40 6.57 2.38
CA MET A 83 -11.89 5.21 2.47
C MET A 83 -12.76 4.48 3.49
N LEU A 84 -13.34 3.36 3.08
CA LEU A 84 -14.15 2.51 3.93
C LEU A 84 -13.37 1.23 4.24
N PRO A 85 -12.73 1.13 5.42
CA PRO A 85 -12.12 -0.12 5.86
C PRO A 85 -13.20 -1.16 6.17
N ILE A 86 -13.03 -2.37 5.62
CA ILE A 86 -13.99 -3.47 5.72
C ILE A 86 -13.30 -4.71 6.30
N ILE A 87 -14.00 -5.38 7.22
CA ILE A 87 -13.63 -6.71 7.73
C ILE A 87 -14.73 -7.69 7.34
N ILE A 88 -14.37 -8.80 6.70
CA ILE A 88 -15.31 -9.84 6.26
C ILE A 88 -15.15 -11.10 7.12
N LYS A 89 -16.26 -11.57 7.70
CA LYS A 89 -16.37 -12.87 8.35
C LYS A 89 -17.48 -13.68 7.72
N GLY A 90 -17.16 -14.90 7.32
CA GLY A 90 -18.14 -15.84 6.74
C GLY A 90 -18.12 -17.18 7.48
N ASP A 91 -19.20 -17.94 7.37
CA ASP A 91 -19.30 -19.27 7.96
C ASP A 91 -18.50 -20.33 7.17
N VAL A 92 -18.44 -20.17 5.84
CA VAL A 92 -17.71 -21.06 4.93
C VAL A 92 -16.82 -20.29 3.97
N ASP A 93 -15.73 -20.93 3.54
CA ASP A 93 -14.71 -20.36 2.67
C ASP A 93 -15.28 -19.83 1.34
N GLY A 94 -16.15 -20.61 0.69
CA GLY A 94 -16.77 -20.21 -0.58
C GLY A 94 -17.64 -18.95 -0.49
N SER A 95 -18.26 -18.67 0.66
CA SER A 95 -19.00 -17.43 0.86
C SER A 95 -18.06 -16.23 0.98
N VAL A 96 -16.93 -16.40 1.68
CA VAL A 96 -15.91 -15.35 1.80
C VAL A 96 -15.31 -15.05 0.43
N GLU A 97 -14.88 -16.07 -0.32
CA GLU A 97 -14.33 -15.91 -1.68
C GLU A 97 -15.30 -15.19 -2.61
N THR A 98 -16.60 -15.51 -2.53
CA THR A 98 -17.62 -14.85 -3.36
C THR A 98 -17.70 -13.35 -3.08
N ILE A 99 -17.67 -12.95 -1.81
CA ILE A 99 -17.73 -11.53 -1.43
C ILE A 99 -16.42 -10.82 -1.84
N LEU A 100 -15.27 -11.47 -1.68
CA LEU A 100 -13.98 -10.93 -2.13
C LEU A 100 -13.97 -10.66 -3.63
N ASN A 101 -14.49 -11.58 -4.44
CA ASN A 101 -14.60 -11.40 -5.88
C ASN A 101 -15.54 -10.23 -6.25
N ILE A 102 -16.65 -10.06 -5.52
CA ILE A 102 -17.56 -8.92 -5.74
C ILE A 102 -16.86 -7.60 -5.42
N MET A 103 -16.09 -7.54 -4.32
CA MET A 103 -15.30 -6.35 -3.97
C MET A 103 -14.23 -6.03 -5.02
N ASP A 104 -13.58 -7.03 -5.62
CA ASP A 104 -12.58 -6.83 -6.66
C ASP A 104 -13.19 -6.25 -7.96
N THR A 105 -14.48 -6.53 -8.21
CA THR A 105 -15.22 -5.97 -9.35
C THR A 105 -15.76 -4.55 -9.11
N TYR A 106 -15.51 -3.97 -7.95
CA TYR A 106 -15.99 -2.63 -7.61
C TYR A 106 -15.32 -1.55 -8.46
N ASP A 107 -16.13 -0.74 -9.16
CA ASP A 107 -15.67 0.24 -10.15
C ASP A 107 -15.75 1.70 -9.69
N ALA A 108 -16.36 1.96 -8.53
CA ALA A 108 -16.60 3.30 -7.99
C ALA A 108 -15.53 3.77 -6.96
N SER A 109 -14.26 3.44 -7.19
CA SER A 109 -13.13 3.83 -6.32
C SER A 109 -12.91 5.35 -6.23
N HIS A 110 -13.50 6.12 -7.15
CA HIS A 110 -13.45 7.58 -7.17
C HIS A 110 -14.44 8.24 -6.20
N GLU A 111 -15.50 7.52 -5.78
CA GLU A 111 -16.48 8.01 -4.81
C GLU A 111 -16.14 7.55 -3.38
N CYS A 112 -15.77 6.28 -3.25
CA CYS A 112 -15.35 5.67 -1.99
C CYS A 112 -14.42 4.49 -2.28
N GLU A 113 -13.25 4.48 -1.65
CA GLU A 113 -12.28 3.40 -1.78
C GLU A 113 -12.55 2.34 -0.70
N LEU A 114 -12.88 1.13 -1.13
CA LEU A 114 -13.11 0.01 -0.22
C LEU A 114 -11.78 -0.65 0.14
N GLU A 115 -11.37 -0.56 1.41
CA GLU A 115 -10.11 -1.16 1.89
C GLU A 115 -10.42 -2.44 2.67
N LEU A 116 -10.10 -3.60 2.10
CA LEU A 116 -10.23 -4.86 2.82
C LEU A 116 -9.08 -5.03 3.82
N VAL A 117 -9.39 -4.86 5.11
CA VAL A 117 -8.42 -4.96 6.21
C VAL A 117 -8.15 -6.41 6.58
N HIS A 118 -9.23 -7.20 6.73
CA HIS A 118 -9.14 -8.58 7.18
C HIS A 118 -10.31 -9.40 6.65
N PHE A 119 -10.05 -10.65 6.26
CA PHE A 119 -11.08 -11.62 5.90
C PHE A 119 -10.80 -12.95 6.60
N GLY A 120 -11.85 -13.68 6.95
CA GLY A 120 -11.69 -15.01 7.53
C GLY A 120 -12.99 -15.78 7.68
N VAL A 121 -12.84 -17.06 8.00
CA VAL A 121 -13.95 -17.98 8.27
C VAL A 121 -14.15 -18.14 9.78
N GLY A 122 -15.39 -18.13 10.23
CA GLY A 122 -15.80 -18.28 11.62
C GLY A 122 -16.44 -17.01 12.21
N ASP A 123 -16.78 -17.09 13.49
CA ASP A 123 -17.42 -16.01 14.23
C ASP A 123 -16.50 -14.79 14.41
N ILE A 124 -17.11 -13.65 14.74
CA ILE A 124 -16.40 -12.41 15.05
C ILE A 124 -15.61 -12.60 16.36
N SER A 125 -14.31 -12.30 16.31
CA SER A 125 -13.41 -12.37 17.46
C SER A 125 -13.05 -10.99 18.00
N GLU A 126 -12.52 -10.90 19.22
CA GLU A 126 -12.03 -9.66 19.82
C GLU A 126 -10.95 -8.99 18.96
N ASN A 127 -10.11 -9.78 18.28
CA ASN A 127 -9.10 -9.26 17.36
C ASN A 127 -9.71 -8.48 16.19
N ASP A 128 -10.87 -8.92 15.69
CA ASP A 128 -11.56 -8.25 14.58
C ASP A 128 -12.14 -6.90 15.02
N VAL A 129 -12.63 -6.82 16.27
CA VAL A 129 -13.11 -5.56 16.87
C VAL A 129 -11.95 -4.59 17.08
N ASN A 130 -10.82 -5.08 17.61
CA ASN A 130 -9.62 -4.26 17.83
C ASN A 130 -9.04 -3.74 16.50
N LEU A 131 -9.05 -4.58 15.45
CA LEU A 131 -8.67 -4.15 14.10
C LEU A 131 -9.64 -3.07 13.62
N ALA A 132 -10.96 -3.31 13.68
CA ALA A 132 -11.94 -2.32 13.25
C ALA A 132 -11.75 -0.97 13.95
N GLU A 133 -11.51 -0.96 15.27
CA GLU A 133 -11.25 0.26 16.03
C GLU A 133 -9.98 0.99 15.57
N ALA A 134 -8.89 0.26 15.32
CA ALA A 134 -7.64 0.83 14.86
C ALA A 134 -7.76 1.49 13.47
N PHE A 135 -8.59 0.92 12.59
CA PHE A 135 -8.83 1.44 11.24
C PHE A 135 -9.98 2.47 11.18
N HIS A 136 -10.93 2.46 12.13
CA HIS A 136 -11.99 3.47 12.27
C HIS A 136 -11.55 4.73 13.06
N GLY A 137 -10.29 4.79 13.50
CA GLY A 137 -9.80 5.78 14.45
C GLY A 137 -9.55 7.20 13.93
N LYS A 138 -10.27 7.71 12.91
CA LYS A 138 -10.06 9.08 12.40
C LYS A 138 -11.28 9.91 11.97
N ASP A 139 -12.51 9.51 12.28
CA ASP A 139 -13.72 10.33 12.01
C ASP A 139 -14.39 10.90 13.26
N SER A 140 -13.64 11.09 14.35
CA SER A 140 -14.15 11.79 15.53
C SER A 140 -13.03 12.55 16.23
N ILE A 141 -12.75 13.76 15.75
CA ILE A 141 -12.45 15.04 16.47
C ILE A 141 -11.98 16.08 15.47
#